data_AF-A0A9E5IAJ6-F1
#
_entry.id   AF-A0A9E5IAJ6-F1
#
_cell.length_a   1.000
_cell.length_b   1.000
_cell.length_c   1.000
_cell.angle_alpha   90.00
_cell.angle_beta   90.00
_cell.angle_gamma   90.00
#
_symmetry.space_group_name_H-M   'P 1'
#
loop_
_entity.id
_entity.type
_entity.pdbx_description
1 polymer ?
#
loop_
_entity_poly.entity_id
_entity_poly.type
_entity_poly.pdbx_seq_one_letter_code
_entity_poly.pdbx_strand_id
1 'polypeptide(L)'
;MAGIQSSPGSGRYLVSSASGAKLSTFLSEVGSQPEVKLVEKIGPSEAPHTAVFDMSHEKAAQLEKSFAGFGELKIEPDQRVKMMDKPAASQ
;
A
#
# COMPACT_ATOMS: atom_id res chain seq x y z
N MET A 1 0.53 -6.87 16.25
CA MET A 1 0.41 -5.90 15.13
C MET A 1 1.48 -6.27 14.12
N ALA A 2 1.12 -6.89 12.99
CA ALA A 2 2.05 -7.28 11.95
C ALA A 2 2.28 -6.07 11.02
N GLY A 3 3.23 -5.20 11.38
CA GLY A 3 3.64 -4.06 10.55
C GLY A 3 4.51 -4.52 9.38
N ILE A 4 4.69 -3.64 8.40
CA ILE A 4 5.55 -3.92 7.24
C ILE A 4 6.98 -4.14 7.73
N GLN A 5 7.48 -5.37 7.62
CA GLN A 5 8.87 -5.68 7.97
C GLN A 5 9.81 -5.08 6.92
N SER A 6 10.77 -4.29 7.38
CA SER A 6 11.91 -3.81 6.60
C SER A 6 12.83 -4.98 6.23
N SER A 7 12.42 -5.79 5.25
CA SER A 7 13.21 -6.87 4.68
C SER A 7 13.96 -6.38 3.44
N PRO A 8 15.13 -6.93 3.09
CA PRO A 8 15.72 -6.72 1.78
C PRO A 8 14.76 -7.21 0.68
N GLY A 9 14.49 -6.38 -0.32
CA GLY A 9 13.61 -6.69 -1.44
C GLY A 9 12.62 -5.58 -1.80
N SER A 10 11.88 -5.79 -2.87
CA SER A 10 10.75 -4.94 -3.28
C SER A 10 9.46 -5.76 -3.36
N GLY A 11 8.34 -5.06 -3.21
CA GLY A 11 7.02 -5.66 -3.28
C GLY A 11 5.97 -4.65 -3.68
N ARG A 12 4.75 -5.17 -3.89
CA ARG A 12 3.58 -4.34 -4.16
C ARG A 12 2.90 -3.95 -2.85
N TYR A 13 2.47 -2.70 -2.80
CA TYR A 13 1.84 -2.08 -1.64
C TYR A 13 0.63 -1.27 -2.08
N LEU A 14 -0.47 -1.43 -1.35
CA LEU A 14 -1.65 -0.61 -1.50
C LEU A 14 -1.55 0.56 -0.52
N VAL A 15 -1.70 1.77 -1.05
CA VAL A 15 -1.87 2.98 -0.26
C VAL A 15 -3.31 3.43 -0.42
N SER A 16 -4.06 3.45 0.67
CA SER A 16 -5.45 3.90 0.70
C SER A 16 -5.60 5.15 1.57
N SER A 17 -6.58 5.99 1.21
CA SER A 17 -6.93 7.17 2.00
C SER A 17 -8.43 7.30 2.14
N ALA A 18 -8.86 7.81 3.30
CA ALA A 18 -10.24 8.26 3.48
C ALA A 18 -10.56 9.52 2.65
N SER A 19 -9.53 10.25 2.18
CA SER A 19 -9.67 11.46 1.37
C SER A 19 -8.91 11.32 0.05
N GLY A 20 -9.64 11.31 -1.08
CA GLY A 20 -9.04 11.26 -2.41
C GLY A 20 -8.10 12.45 -2.70
N ALA A 21 -8.33 13.60 -2.06
CA ALA A 21 -7.43 14.75 -2.15
C ALA A 21 -6.07 14.46 -1.51
N LYS A 22 -6.04 13.82 -0.33
CA LYS A 22 -4.81 13.43 0.36
C LYS A 22 -4.02 12.39 -0.44
N LEU A 23 -4.70 11.40 -1.03
CA LEU A 23 -4.05 10.44 -1.90
C LEU A 23 -3.44 11.12 -3.14
N SER A 24 -4.14 12.10 -3.72
CA SER A 24 -3.65 12.83 -4.89
C SER A 24 -2.41 13.70 -4.57
N THR A 25 -2.39 14.36 -3.40
CA THR A 25 -1.20 15.05 -2.90
C THR A 25 -0.04 14.09 -2.73
N PHE A 26 -0.27 12.97 -2.04
CA PHE A 26 0.75 11.94 -1.84
C PHE A 26 1.30 11.40 -3.17
N LEU A 27 0.42 11.09 -4.13
CA LEU A 27 0.79 10.65 -5.49
C LEU A 27 1.71 11.64 -6.20
N SER A 28 1.47 12.94 -6.00
CA SER A 28 2.29 14.01 -6.58
C SER A 28 3.67 14.10 -5.92
N GLU A 29 3.74 13.90 -4.60
CA GLU A 29 4.99 13.87 -3.84
C GLU A 29 5.85 12.64 -4.19
N VAL A 30 5.25 11.45 -4.28
CA VAL A 30 6.00 10.23 -4.58
C VAL A 30 6.26 10.01 -6.06
N GLY A 31 5.49 10.65 -6.95
CA GLY A 31 5.72 10.57 -8.40
C GLY A 31 7.09 11.10 -8.83
N SER A 32 7.74 11.90 -7.98
CA SER A 32 9.11 12.41 -8.20
C SER A 32 10.19 11.45 -7.67
N GLN A 33 9.82 10.36 -7.00
CA GLN A 33 10.76 9.43 -6.36
C GLN A 33 10.98 8.20 -7.25
N PRO A 34 12.21 7.97 -7.76
CA PRO A 34 12.48 6.83 -8.67
C PRO A 34 12.36 5.46 -7.99
N GLU A 35 12.43 5.45 -6.66
CA GLU A 35 12.30 4.28 -5.78
C GLU A 35 10.84 3.86 -5.53
N VAL A 36 9.86 4.69 -5.93
CA VAL A 36 8.42 4.40 -5.79
C VAL A 36 7.77 4.42 -7.17
N LYS A 37 7.35 3.25 -7.65
CA LYS A 37 6.69 3.13 -8.95
C LYS A 37 5.21 2.93 -8.77
N LEU A 38 4.41 3.88 -9.25
CA LEU A 38 2.97 3.70 -9.33
C LEU A 38 2.64 2.59 -10.33
N VAL A 39 1.98 1.54 -9.85
CA VAL A 39 1.54 0.39 -10.65
C VAL A 39 0.14 0.62 -11.17
N GLU A 40 -0.78 1.00 -10.28
CA GLU A 40 -2.19 1.14 -10.58
C GLU A 40 -2.87 2.15 -9.65
N LYS A 41 -3.96 2.77 -10.12
CA LYS A 41 -4.87 3.57 -9.27
C LYS A 41 -6.23 2.88 -9.26
N ILE A 42 -6.77 2.65 -8.07
CA ILE A 42 -8.05 2.01 -7.83
C ILE A 42 -9.05 3.07 -7.34
N GLY A 43 -10.18 3.14 -8.04
CA GLY A 43 -11.27 4.08 -7.76
C GLY A 43 -11.62 4.96 -8.96
N PRO A 44 -12.47 5.98 -8.76
CA PRO A 44 -12.84 6.95 -9.80
C PRO A 44 -11.62 7.65 -10.38
N SER A 45 -11.61 7.89 -11.70
CA SER A 45 -10.48 8.54 -12.40
C SER A 45 -10.08 9.89 -11.80
N GLU A 46 -11.07 10.64 -11.28
CA GLU A 46 -10.88 11.98 -10.70
C GLU A 46 -10.56 11.95 -9.20
N ALA A 47 -10.85 10.84 -8.51
CA ALA A 47 -10.68 10.73 -7.06
C ALA A 47 -10.38 9.27 -6.66
N PRO A 48 -9.20 8.74 -7.01
CA PRO A 48 -8.82 7.40 -6.60
C PRO A 48 -8.81 7.33 -5.06
N HIS A 49 -9.36 6.26 -4.52
CA HIS A 49 -9.35 6.01 -3.07
C HIS A 49 -8.17 5.14 -2.65
N THR A 50 -7.52 4.48 -3.61
CA THR A 50 -6.41 3.56 -3.37
C THR A 50 -5.47 3.59 -4.56
N ALA A 51 -4.17 3.45 -4.29
CA ALA A 51 -3.15 3.35 -5.31
C ALA A 51 -2.19 2.21 -4.97
N VAL A 52 -1.81 1.44 -5.98
CA VAL A 52 -0.86 0.33 -5.87
C VAL A 52 0.50 0.82 -6.31
N PHE A 53 1.51 0.60 -5.49
CA PHE A 53 2.89 0.97 -5.74
C PHE A 53 3.80 -0.24 -5.65
N ASP A 54 4.85 -0.23 -6.46
CA ASP A 54 6.00 -1.12 -6.35
C ASP A 54 7.15 -0.32 -5.74
N MET A 55 7.65 -0.77 -4.59
CA MET A 55 8.73 -0.11 -3.85
C MET A 55 9.46 -1.09 -2.93
N SER A 56 10.59 -0.67 -2.36
CA SER A 56 11.33 -1.47 -1.38
C SER A 56 10.54 -1.63 -0.08
N HIS A 57 10.72 -2.77 0.62
CA HIS A 57 10.06 -2.98 1.91
C HIS A 57 10.51 -1.96 2.96
N GLU A 58 11.75 -1.48 2.86
CA GLU A 58 12.26 -0.38 3.69
C GLU A 58 11.47 0.92 3.47
N LYS A 59 11.22 1.28 2.21
CA LYS A 59 10.44 2.48 1.87
C LYS A 59 9.00 2.36 2.36
N ALA A 60 8.39 1.19 2.18
CA ALA A 60 7.04 0.94 2.64
C ALA A 60 6.92 1.03 4.18
N ALA A 61 7.90 0.50 4.92
CA ALA A 61 7.94 0.64 6.38
C ALA A 61 8.16 2.09 6.84
N GLN A 62 8.92 2.89 6.08
CA GLN A 62 9.05 4.33 6.33
C GLN A 62 7.72 5.05 6.11
N LEU A 63 7.03 4.76 5.00
CA LEU A 63 5.72 5.33 4.70
C LEU A 63 4.68 4.96 5.76
N GLU A 64 4.67 3.71 6.24
CA GLU A 64 3.79 3.25 7.32
C GLU A 64 3.95 4.10 8.57
N LYS A 65 5.20 4.39 8.96
CA LYS A 65 5.50 5.27 10.10
C LYS A 65 5.11 6.72 9.83
N SER A 66 5.37 7.24 8.63
CA SER A 66 4.94 8.59 8.25
C SER A 66 3.43 8.72 8.34
N PHE A 67 2.68 7.74 7.81
CA PHE A 67 1.23 7.73 7.79
C PHE A 67 0.62 7.62 9.18
N ALA A 68 1.25 6.90 10.11
CA ALA A 68 0.84 6.87 11.51
C ALA A 68 0.79 8.26 12.18
N GLY A 69 1.60 9.22 11.69
CA GLY A 69 1.57 10.61 12.15
C GLY A 69 0.46 11.48 11.53
N PHE A 70 -0.05 11.11 10.35
CA PHE A 70 -1.07 11.88 9.61
C PHE A 70 -2.50 11.34 9.80
N GLY A 71 -2.67 10.08 10.21
CA GLY A 71 -3.98 9.47 10.54
C GLY A 71 -4.95 9.24 9.37
N GLU A 72 -4.67 9.78 8.19
CA GLU A 72 -5.58 9.79 7.03
C GLU A 72 -5.13 8.87 5.86
N LEU A 73 -3.88 8.39 5.91
CA LEU A 73 -3.29 7.48 4.93
C LEU A 73 -3.00 6.14 5.58
N LYS A 74 -3.16 5.06 4.81
CA LYS A 74 -2.81 3.69 5.22
C LYS A 74 -2.00 3.04 4.12
N ILE A 75 -1.03 2.22 4.52
CA ILE A 75 -0.24 1.39 3.60
C ILE A 75 -0.34 -0.06 4.04
N GLU A 76 -0.59 -0.94 3.09
CA GLU A 76 -0.72 -2.36 3.32
C GLU A 76 0.02 -3.13 2.21
N PRO A 77 0.69 -4.25 2.52
CA PRO A 77 1.32 -5.05 1.48
C PRO A 77 0.24 -5.74 0.63
N ASP A 78 0.41 -5.73 -0.69
CA ASP A 78 -0.44 -6.45 -1.66
C ASP A 78 -0.11 -7.94 -1.62
N GLN A 79 -0.38 -8.55 -0.46
CA GLN A 79 -0.28 -9.99 -0.30
C GLN A 79 -1.59 -10.60 -0.78
N ARG A 80 -1.49 -11.48 -1.78
CA ARG A 80 -2.59 -12.39 -2.11
C ARG A 80 -3.03 -13.04 -0.82
N VAL A 81 -4.33 -12.94 -0.52
CA VAL A 81 -4.95 -13.72 0.54
C VAL A 81 -4.58 -15.17 0.25
N LYS A 82 -3.66 -15.75 1.05
CA LYS A 82 -3.51 -17.19 1.08
C LYS A 82 -4.80 -17.67 1.71
N MET A 83 -5.79 -17.98 0.87
CA MET A 83 -6.89 -18.83 1.28
C MET A 83 -6.21 -20.09 1.81
N MET A 84 -6.11 -20.22 3.13
CA MET A 84 -5.78 -21.48 3.76
C MET A 84 -6.79 -22.46 3.19
N ASP A 85 -6.31 -23.38 2.36
CA ASP A 85 -7.05 -24.56 1.95
C ASP A 85 -7.52 -25.23 3.23
N LYS A 86 -8.80 -25.07 3.56
CA LYS A 86 -9.42 -25.76 4.68
C LYS A 86 -9.72 -27.14 4.13
N PRO A 87 -9.01 -28.22 4.53
CA PRO A 87 -9.39 -29.54 4.05
C PRO A 87 -10.83 -29.77 4.52
N ALA A 88 -11.73 -29.95 3.56
CA ALA A 88 -13.07 -30.40 3.82
C ALA A 88 -12.96 -31.79 4.45
N ALA A 89 -12.96 -31.85 5.78
CA ALA A 89 -13.15 -33.08 6.51
C ALA A 89 -14.61 -33.49 6.31
N SER A 90 -14.82 -34.39 5.35
CA SER A 90 -16.01 -35.21 5.28
C SER A 90 -16.05 -36.11 6.53
N GLN A 91 -17.12 -36.00 7.32
CA GLN A 91 -17.58 -37.10 8.15
C GLN A 91 -19.10 -37.02 8.33
#